data_AF-A0A956HAM0-F1
#
_entry.id   AF-A0A956HAM0-F1
#
_cell.length_a   1.000
_cell.length_b   1.000
_cell.length_c   1.000
_cell.angle_alpha   90.00
_cell.angle_beta   90.00
_cell.angle_gamma   90.00
#
_symmetry.space_group_name_H-M   'P 1'
#
loop_
_entity.id
_entity.type
_entity.pdbx_description
1 polymer ?
#
loop_
_entity_poly.entity_id
_entity_poly.type
_entity_poly.pdbx_seq_one_letter_code
_entity_poly.pdbx_strand_id
1 'polypeptide(L)'
;DLYNVLLSLRLRKAKTAPRALRYELVPGQTPRLVLEPWEQVLNASGSPYQGQVPQVVRTWGRQRLNLLGRLLPHAKAVDVYLLGAGLPAFYVLDMESASLTLALSGWTDSGWAGIATFDLLAPGGSEDEILAKRVLNQLTETPLTLDALSETLRQPRQTIRPVLLQELLKGTLVHDIASGLFQHRPLLAQPLELDRLRYRDAREEQAHRLLAIEDQVQLTRI
;
A
#
# COMPACT_ATOMS: atom_id res chain seq x y z
N ASP A 1 21.51 -5.51 5.38
CA ASP A 1 20.75 -6.76 5.11
C ASP A 1 20.22 -6.90 3.70
N LEU A 2 19.57 -5.89 3.13
CA LEU A 2 19.04 -5.96 1.76
C LEU A 2 20.12 -6.30 0.73
N TYR A 3 21.36 -5.81 0.91
CA TYR A 3 22.51 -6.26 0.11
C TYR A 3 22.68 -7.79 0.11
N ASN A 4 22.63 -8.44 1.27
CA ASN A 4 22.77 -9.90 1.40
C ASN A 4 21.59 -10.64 0.74
N VAL A 5 20.39 -10.07 0.81
CA VAL A 5 19.22 -10.57 0.06
C VAL A 5 19.52 -10.53 -1.44
N LEU A 6 19.92 -9.38 -1.99
CA LEU A 6 20.19 -9.24 -3.42
C LEU A 6 21.35 -10.12 -3.88
N LEU A 7 22.42 -10.19 -3.10
CA LEU A 7 23.57 -11.07 -3.35
C LEU A 7 23.12 -12.54 -3.42
N SER A 8 22.31 -12.98 -2.45
CA SER A 8 21.80 -14.36 -2.44
C SER A 8 20.91 -14.65 -3.65
N LEU A 9 20.04 -13.70 -4.04
CA LEU A 9 19.20 -13.81 -5.24
C LEU A 9 20.00 -13.83 -6.55
N ARG A 10 21.14 -13.15 -6.59
CA ARG A 10 22.06 -13.15 -7.74
C ARG A 10 22.84 -14.46 -7.83
N LEU A 11 23.31 -14.99 -6.71
CA LEU A 11 24.12 -16.22 -6.66
C LEU A 11 23.29 -17.49 -6.82
N ARG A 12 22.00 -17.47 -6.46
CA ARG A 12 21.14 -18.66 -6.43
C ARG A 12 19.90 -18.47 -7.29
N LYS A 13 19.68 -19.38 -8.25
CA LYS A 13 18.46 -19.43 -9.05
C LYS A 13 17.50 -20.48 -8.50
N ALA A 14 16.29 -20.07 -8.09
CA ALA A 14 15.31 -20.98 -7.53
C ALA A 14 14.79 -21.94 -8.59
N LYS A 15 14.90 -23.24 -8.33
CA LYS A 15 14.40 -24.30 -9.22
C LYS A 15 12.97 -24.72 -8.86
N THR A 16 12.63 -24.68 -7.58
CA THR A 16 11.32 -25.09 -7.04
C THR A 16 10.56 -23.91 -6.42
N ALA A 17 9.28 -24.13 -6.10
CA ALA A 17 8.45 -23.24 -5.29
C ALA A 17 8.44 -23.70 -3.83
N PRO A 18 8.09 -22.83 -2.85
CA PRO A 18 7.76 -21.41 -2.99
C PRO A 18 8.98 -20.52 -3.26
N ARG A 19 8.78 -19.39 -3.95
CA ARG A 19 9.84 -18.43 -4.32
C ARG A 19 9.65 -17.07 -3.64
N ALA A 20 9.25 -17.09 -2.38
CA ALA A 20 8.99 -15.86 -1.62
C ALA A 20 10.26 -15.27 -1.00
N LEU A 21 10.12 -14.02 -0.58
CA LEU A 21 10.90 -13.49 0.54
C LEU A 21 9.94 -13.43 1.73
N ARG A 22 10.18 -14.30 2.71
CA ARG A 22 9.33 -14.48 3.90
C ARG A 22 9.90 -13.64 5.05
N TYR A 23 9.08 -12.78 5.61
CA TYR A 23 9.39 -11.97 6.78
C TYR A 23 8.77 -12.64 7.99
N GLU A 24 9.60 -13.00 8.96
CA GLU A 24 9.17 -13.55 10.24
C GLU A 24 9.37 -12.47 11.30
N LEU A 25 8.24 -12.03 11.85
CA LEU A 25 8.14 -10.88 12.74
C LEU A 25 7.67 -11.40 14.11
N VAL A 26 8.51 -11.24 15.13
CA VAL A 26 8.21 -11.62 16.51
C VAL A 26 8.32 -10.38 17.38
N PRO A 27 7.30 -10.02 18.18
CA PRO A 27 7.33 -8.84 19.04
C PRO A 27 8.61 -8.79 19.89
N GLY A 28 9.32 -7.66 19.84
CA GLY A 28 10.55 -7.44 20.60
C GLY A 28 11.80 -8.14 20.04
N GLN A 29 11.71 -8.85 18.91
CA GLN A 29 12.87 -9.43 18.22
C GLN A 29 13.14 -8.73 16.89
N THR A 30 14.40 -8.74 16.46
CA THR A 30 14.78 -8.26 15.12
C THR A 30 14.13 -9.14 14.04
N PRO A 31 13.52 -8.55 12.99
CA PRO A 31 12.92 -9.31 11.89
C PRO A 31 13.87 -10.34 11.27
N ARG A 32 13.35 -11.50 10.88
CA ARG A 32 14.10 -12.47 10.07
C ARG A 32 13.57 -12.49 8.64
N LEU A 33 14.48 -12.40 7.68
CA LEU A 33 14.19 -12.52 6.25
C LEU A 33 14.60 -13.92 5.79
N VAL A 34 13.65 -14.71 5.31
CA VAL A 34 13.89 -16.07 4.83
C VAL A 34 13.71 -16.14 3.31
N LEU A 35 14.78 -16.56 2.63
CA LEU A 35 14.82 -16.73 1.19
C LEU A 35 14.37 -18.15 0.80
N GLU A 36 13.11 -18.29 0.41
CA GLU A 36 12.53 -19.57 -0.05
C GLU A 36 12.93 -19.86 -1.52
N PRO A 37 13.20 -21.10 -1.95
CA PRO A 37 12.95 -22.35 -1.22
C PRO A 37 14.17 -22.86 -0.45
N TRP A 38 15.23 -22.06 -0.30
CA TRP A 38 16.47 -22.53 0.34
C TRP A 38 16.43 -22.49 1.87
N GLU A 39 15.36 -21.94 2.45
CA GLU A 39 15.25 -21.64 3.89
C GLU A 39 16.48 -20.88 4.43
N GLN A 40 17.11 -20.06 3.59
CA GLN A 40 18.25 -19.25 3.99
C GLN A 40 17.75 -18.05 4.80
N VAL A 41 18.10 -18.03 6.08
CA VAL A 41 17.74 -16.97 7.02
C VAL A 41 18.78 -15.86 7.01
N LEU A 42 18.31 -14.62 6.92
CA LEU A 42 19.08 -13.40 7.11
C LEU A 42 18.43 -12.61 8.24
N ASN A 43 19.17 -12.38 9.32
CA ASN A 43 18.68 -11.55 10.43
C ASN A 43 18.77 -10.08 10.03
N ALA A 44 17.72 -9.31 10.30
CA ALA A 44 17.76 -7.87 10.16
C ALA A 44 18.68 -7.26 11.24
N SER A 45 19.39 -6.21 10.86
CA SER A 45 20.25 -5.37 11.68
C SER A 45 19.53 -4.13 12.21
N GLY A 46 18.29 -3.89 11.75
CA GLY A 46 17.44 -2.80 12.20
C GLY A 46 16.76 -3.04 13.54
N SER A 47 15.84 -2.14 13.88
CA SER A 47 15.10 -2.18 15.14
C SER A 47 14.25 -3.45 15.30
N PRO A 48 14.01 -3.90 16.55
CA PRO A 48 13.05 -4.96 16.84
C PRO A 48 11.65 -4.65 16.29
N TYR A 49 10.93 -5.69 15.90
CA TYR A 49 9.54 -5.57 15.48
C TYR A 49 8.65 -5.11 16.63
N GLN A 50 7.95 -3.99 16.42
CA GLN A 50 7.13 -3.31 17.43
C GLN A 50 5.66 -3.75 17.45
N GLY A 51 5.25 -4.64 16.53
CA GLY A 51 3.87 -5.13 16.53
C GLY A 51 3.58 -6.01 17.75
N GLN A 52 2.31 -6.09 18.13
CA GLN A 52 1.88 -6.80 19.34
C GLN A 52 1.73 -8.32 19.15
N VAL A 53 1.59 -8.77 17.90
CA VAL A 53 1.34 -10.18 17.57
C VAL A 53 2.41 -10.70 16.62
N PRO A 54 2.85 -11.97 16.75
CA PRO A 54 3.71 -12.60 15.76
C PRO A 54 3.07 -12.63 14.39
N GLN A 55 3.84 -12.34 13.35
CA GLN A 55 3.37 -12.31 11.96
C GLN A 55 4.38 -12.94 11.02
N VAL A 56 3.87 -13.67 10.03
CA VAL A 56 4.66 -14.19 8.91
C VAL A 56 4.08 -13.62 7.64
N VAL A 57 4.86 -12.79 6.94
CA VAL A 57 4.44 -12.16 5.69
C VAL A 57 5.30 -12.68 4.55
N ARG A 58 4.67 -13.29 3.54
CA ARG A 58 5.35 -13.68 2.30
C ARG A 58 5.14 -12.62 1.23
N THR A 59 6.24 -12.15 0.66
CA THR A 59 6.23 -11.26 -0.51
C THR A 59 6.68 -12.00 -1.76
N TRP A 60 6.06 -11.67 -2.89
CA TRP A 60 6.27 -12.32 -4.17
C TRP A 60 6.97 -11.41 -5.18
N GLY A 61 7.66 -12.01 -6.15
CA GLY A 61 8.41 -11.25 -7.16
C GLY A 61 9.69 -10.60 -6.59
N ARG A 62 10.32 -11.23 -5.58
CA ARG A 62 11.55 -10.76 -4.91
C ARG A 62 12.71 -10.41 -5.84
N GLN A 63 12.74 -10.94 -7.06
CA GLN A 63 13.74 -10.57 -8.07
C GLN A 63 13.64 -9.10 -8.50
N ARG A 64 12.46 -8.47 -8.38
CA ARG A 64 12.28 -7.03 -8.62
C ARG A 64 13.10 -6.16 -7.66
N LEU A 65 13.51 -6.69 -6.51
CA LEU A 65 14.36 -5.98 -5.56
C LEU A 65 15.76 -5.69 -6.13
N ASN A 66 16.21 -6.41 -7.16
CA ASN A 66 17.47 -6.12 -7.84
C ASN A 66 17.52 -4.70 -8.42
N LEU A 67 16.36 -4.06 -8.68
CA LEU A 67 16.27 -2.65 -9.08
C LEU A 67 16.92 -1.71 -8.05
N LEU A 68 16.88 -2.09 -6.77
CA LEU A 68 17.47 -1.31 -5.68
C LEU A 68 18.99 -1.45 -5.59
N GLY A 69 19.59 -2.42 -6.27
CA GLY A 69 21.00 -2.77 -6.10
C GLY A 69 21.97 -1.61 -6.37
N ARG A 70 21.66 -0.74 -7.33
CA ARG A 70 22.48 0.45 -7.65
C ARG A 70 22.35 1.58 -6.62
N LEU A 71 21.30 1.54 -5.80
CA LEU A 71 21.01 2.57 -4.80
C LEU A 71 21.54 2.20 -3.42
N LEU A 72 21.77 0.92 -3.15
CA LEU A 72 22.28 0.44 -1.85
C LEU A 72 23.55 1.16 -1.36
N PRO A 73 24.55 1.52 -2.20
CA PRO A 73 25.72 2.25 -1.73
C PRO A 73 25.41 3.66 -1.20
N HIS A 74 24.25 4.22 -1.56
CA HIS A 74 23.81 5.56 -1.16
C HIS A 74 22.75 5.51 -0.05
N ALA A 75 22.24 4.32 0.29
CA ALA A 75 21.18 4.17 1.28
C ALA A 75 21.77 4.05 2.69
N LYS A 76 21.35 4.93 3.61
CA LYS A 76 21.65 4.85 5.04
C LYS A 76 20.80 3.79 5.73
N ALA A 77 19.51 3.75 5.37
CA ALA A 77 18.55 2.81 5.93
C ALA A 77 17.56 2.35 4.85
N VAL A 78 16.95 1.19 5.11
CA VAL A 78 15.85 0.67 4.28
C VAL A 78 14.73 0.22 5.20
N ASP A 79 13.61 0.92 5.13
CA ASP A 79 12.39 0.56 5.83
C ASP A 79 11.49 -0.29 4.93
N VAL A 80 10.98 -1.39 5.48
CA VAL A 80 10.10 -2.30 4.76
C VAL A 80 8.72 -2.28 5.40
N TYR A 81 7.74 -1.76 4.67
CA TYR A 81 6.34 -1.72 5.10
C TYR A 81 5.60 -2.92 4.51
N LEU A 82 5.06 -3.76 5.39
CA LEU A 82 4.37 -5.01 5.06
C LEU A 82 2.91 -4.88 5.49
N LEU A 83 1.99 -4.86 4.51
CA LEU A 83 0.56 -4.71 4.79
C LEU A 83 -0.14 -6.04 5.12
N GLY A 84 0.50 -7.17 4.82
CA GLY A 84 -0.04 -8.51 5.05
C GLY A 84 0.31 -9.47 3.91
N ALA A 85 -0.16 -10.71 4.02
CA ALA A 85 0.05 -11.72 2.98
C ALA A 85 -0.70 -11.34 1.69
N GLY A 86 0.00 -11.34 0.55
CA GLY A 86 -0.59 -11.02 -0.76
C GLY A 86 -0.88 -9.54 -1.01
N LEU A 87 -0.71 -8.68 0.00
CA LEU A 87 -0.80 -7.23 -0.15
C LEU A 87 0.52 -6.62 -0.62
N PRO A 88 0.50 -5.38 -1.14
CA PRO A 88 1.71 -4.67 -1.53
C PRO A 88 2.73 -4.56 -0.38
N ALA A 89 4.01 -4.62 -0.75
CA ALA A 89 5.13 -4.31 0.13
C ALA A 89 5.84 -3.06 -0.38
N PHE A 90 6.24 -2.17 0.54
CA PHE A 90 6.96 -0.95 0.20
C PHE A 90 8.37 -1.00 0.79
N TYR A 91 9.35 -0.62 -0.01
CA TYR A 91 10.75 -0.48 0.41
C TYR A 91 11.10 1.00 0.29
N VAL A 92 11.30 1.66 1.43
CA VAL A 92 11.69 3.07 1.50
C VAL A 92 13.19 3.12 1.77
N LEU A 93 13.94 3.67 0.83
CA LEU A 93 15.37 3.86 0.95
C LEU A 93 15.62 5.31 1.36
N ASP A 94 16.21 5.49 2.54
CA ASP A 94 16.73 6.78 2.98
C ASP A 94 18.15 6.98 2.44
N MET A 95 18.33 7.98 1.58
CA MET A 95 19.62 8.37 1.00
C MET A 95 20.08 9.76 1.50
N GLU A 96 19.61 10.17 2.68
CA GLU A 96 19.87 11.45 3.37
C GLU A 96 19.33 12.69 2.64
N SER A 97 19.81 12.97 1.43
CA SER A 97 19.35 14.12 0.64
C SER A 97 18.06 13.84 -0.13
N ALA A 98 17.68 12.57 -0.25
CA ALA A 98 16.47 12.14 -0.93
C ALA A 98 16.00 10.80 -0.37
N SER A 99 14.73 10.47 -0.59
CA SER A 99 14.18 9.15 -0.36
C SER A 99 13.69 8.53 -1.67
N LEU A 100 13.72 7.20 -1.75
CA LEU A 100 13.05 6.45 -2.81
C LEU A 100 12.10 5.43 -2.20
N THR A 101 10.83 5.51 -2.57
CA THR A 101 9.82 4.52 -2.21
C THR A 101 9.55 3.58 -3.40
N LEU A 102 9.93 2.30 -3.26
CA LEU A 102 9.57 1.24 -4.21
C LEU A 102 8.34 0.49 -3.70
N ALA A 103 7.20 0.64 -4.38
CA ALA A 103 6.00 -0.14 -4.14
C ALA A 103 5.99 -1.40 -5.02
N LEU A 104 5.92 -2.58 -4.39
CA LEU A 104 5.77 -3.86 -5.08
C LEU A 104 4.42 -4.45 -4.72
N SER A 105 3.49 -4.45 -5.69
CA SER A 105 2.12 -4.93 -5.49
C SER A 105 2.00 -6.42 -5.17
N GLY A 106 3.09 -7.21 -5.26
CA GLY A 106 3.05 -8.67 -5.08
C GLY A 106 2.28 -9.41 -6.18
N TRP A 107 1.62 -8.70 -7.10
CA TRP A 107 0.73 -9.25 -8.11
C TRP A 107 1.49 -9.84 -9.31
N THR A 108 0.96 -10.94 -9.77
CA THR A 108 1.19 -11.55 -11.08
C THR A 108 -0.16 -11.71 -11.76
N ASP A 109 -0.18 -11.87 -13.08
CA ASP A 109 -1.37 -11.99 -13.93
C ASP A 109 -2.34 -13.13 -13.55
N SER A 110 -2.00 -13.93 -12.54
CA SER A 110 -2.72 -15.12 -12.07
C SER A 110 -3.97 -14.82 -11.21
N GLY A 111 -4.68 -13.72 -11.45
CA GLY A 111 -6.08 -13.56 -11.02
C GLY A 111 -6.39 -13.37 -9.52
N TRP A 112 -5.41 -13.27 -8.63
CA TRP A 112 -5.66 -13.04 -7.18
C TRP A 112 -6.22 -11.63 -6.86
N ALA A 113 -6.18 -10.71 -7.83
CA ALA A 113 -6.64 -9.33 -7.66
C ALA A 113 -8.13 -9.21 -7.30
N GLY A 114 -8.96 -10.20 -7.65
CA GLY A 114 -10.39 -10.20 -7.30
C GLY A 114 -10.69 -10.51 -5.83
N ILE A 115 -9.72 -11.04 -5.06
CA ILE A 115 -9.91 -11.39 -3.64
C ILE A 115 -9.55 -10.22 -2.73
N ALA A 116 -8.66 -9.33 -3.18
CA ALA A 116 -8.38 -8.12 -2.44
C ALA A 116 -9.55 -7.17 -2.66
N THR A 117 -10.56 -7.28 -1.79
CA THR A 117 -11.78 -6.46 -1.77
C THR A 117 -11.42 -5.02 -1.36
N PHE A 118 -10.58 -4.36 -2.18
CA PHE A 118 -10.12 -2.98 -1.96
C PHE A 118 -11.28 -1.99 -2.03
N ASP A 119 -12.37 -2.37 -2.70
CA ASP A 119 -13.68 -1.71 -2.64
C ASP A 119 -14.25 -1.65 -1.21
N LEU A 120 -13.95 -2.59 -0.31
CA LEU A 120 -14.29 -2.46 1.12
C LEU A 120 -13.47 -1.38 1.84
N LEU A 121 -12.31 -1.00 1.29
CA LEU A 121 -11.54 0.13 1.80
C LEU A 121 -12.06 1.46 1.26
N ALA A 122 -12.87 1.46 0.19
CA ALA A 122 -13.50 2.68 -0.28
C ALA A 122 -14.47 3.18 0.81
N PRO A 123 -14.35 4.44 1.23
CA PRO A 123 -15.25 4.98 2.25
C PRO A 123 -16.67 5.03 1.67
N GLY A 124 -17.51 4.09 2.10
CA GLY A 124 -18.94 4.08 1.85
C GLY A 124 -19.61 5.13 2.73
N GLY A 125 -19.79 6.34 2.21
CA GLY A 125 -20.44 7.39 2.97
C GLY A 125 -20.43 8.73 2.24
N SER A 126 -21.52 9.48 2.42
CA SER A 126 -21.76 10.81 1.85
C SER A 126 -20.51 11.68 1.87
N GLU A 127 -20.17 12.22 0.71
CA GLU A 127 -19.07 13.16 0.52
C GLU A 127 -19.30 14.38 1.42
N ASP A 128 -18.51 14.51 2.50
CA ASP A 128 -18.39 15.81 3.17
C ASP A 128 -17.54 16.71 2.28
N GLU A 129 -18.16 17.20 1.20
CA GLU A 129 -17.53 18.07 0.21
C GLU A 129 -16.92 19.32 0.84
N ILE A 130 -17.51 19.81 1.93
CA ILE A 130 -17.03 20.99 2.65
C ILE A 130 -15.71 20.65 3.33
N LEU A 131 -15.63 19.51 4.03
CA LEU A 131 -14.39 19.05 4.64
C LEU A 131 -13.34 18.71 3.58
N ALA A 132 -13.73 18.08 2.46
CA ALA A 132 -12.84 17.78 1.34
C ALA A 132 -12.18 19.06 0.79
N LYS A 133 -12.97 20.09 0.50
CA LYS A 133 -12.45 21.40 0.06
C LYS A 133 -11.50 22.02 1.08
N ARG A 134 -11.83 21.95 2.38
CA ARG A 134 -10.95 22.46 3.44
C ARG A 134 -9.63 21.70 3.52
N VAL A 135 -9.65 20.37 3.43
CA VAL A 135 -8.43 19.53 3.41
C VAL A 135 -7.58 19.87 2.19
N LEU A 136 -8.18 19.94 1.00
CA LEU A 136 -7.46 20.25 -0.25
C LEU A 136 -6.84 21.65 -0.22
N ASN A 137 -7.54 22.66 0.32
CA ASN A 137 -6.99 24.01 0.46
C ASN A 137 -5.72 24.01 1.33
N GLN A 138 -5.75 23.32 2.48
CA GLN A 138 -4.57 23.22 3.35
C GLN A 138 -3.40 22.51 2.63
N LEU A 139 -3.68 21.40 1.94
CA LEU A 139 -2.68 20.60 1.24
C LEU A 139 -2.15 21.22 -0.06
N THR A 140 -2.84 22.23 -0.58
CA THR A 140 -2.39 23.04 -1.72
C THR A 140 -1.34 24.06 -1.27
N GLU A 141 -1.50 24.61 -0.08
CA GLU A 141 -0.54 25.56 0.49
C GLU A 141 0.74 24.86 0.96
N THR A 142 0.59 23.78 1.75
CA THR A 142 1.72 23.04 2.31
C THR A 142 1.43 21.56 2.46
N PRO A 143 2.41 20.65 2.22
CA PRO A 143 2.26 19.25 2.55
C PRO A 143 2.16 19.05 4.07
N LEU A 144 1.20 18.24 4.53
CA LEU A 144 0.93 18.04 5.95
C LEU A 144 0.73 16.54 6.27
N THR A 145 1.06 16.15 7.50
CA THR A 145 0.72 14.81 8.02
C THR A 145 -0.75 14.75 8.41
N LEU A 146 -1.28 13.53 8.61
CA LEU A 146 -2.64 13.35 9.13
C LEU A 146 -2.83 14.02 10.52
N ASP A 147 -1.80 13.99 11.37
CA ASP A 147 -1.85 14.61 12.69
C ASP A 147 -1.87 16.15 12.58
N ALA A 148 -1.02 16.74 11.74
CA ALA A 148 -1.02 18.17 11.49
C ALA A 148 -2.35 18.67 10.87
N LEU A 149 -2.94 17.88 9.95
CA LEU A 149 -4.28 18.17 9.41
C LEU A 149 -5.36 18.10 10.50
N SER A 150 -5.28 17.12 11.39
CA SER A 150 -6.21 16.96 12.53
C SER A 150 -6.19 18.18 13.44
N GLU A 151 -5.00 18.66 13.78
CA GLU A 151 -4.79 19.86 14.60
C GLU A 151 -5.28 21.13 13.89
N THR A 152 -4.90 21.31 12.62
CA THR A 152 -5.20 22.52 11.83
C THR A 152 -6.70 22.67 11.57
N LEU A 153 -7.36 21.57 11.18
CA LEU A 153 -8.80 21.58 10.86
C LEU A 153 -9.68 21.43 12.09
N ARG A 154 -9.10 21.08 13.25
CA ARG A 154 -9.78 20.73 14.50
C ARG A 154 -10.83 19.63 14.29
N GLN A 155 -10.42 18.60 13.57
CA GLN A 155 -11.25 17.43 13.25
C GLN A 155 -10.49 16.16 13.65
N PRO A 156 -11.17 15.12 14.17
CA PRO A 156 -10.48 13.91 14.57
C PRO A 156 -9.96 13.16 13.34
N ARG A 157 -8.86 12.42 13.51
CA ARG A 157 -8.23 11.60 12.45
C ARG A 157 -9.23 10.68 11.72
N GLN A 158 -10.21 10.16 12.46
CA GLN A 158 -11.25 9.26 11.94
C GLN A 158 -12.19 9.94 10.93
N THR A 159 -12.38 11.26 11.05
CA THR A 159 -13.18 12.05 10.10
C THR A 159 -12.36 12.48 8.89
N ILE A 160 -11.08 12.81 9.08
CA ILE A 160 -10.19 13.25 7.98
C ILE A 160 -9.74 12.08 7.10
N ARG A 161 -9.49 10.91 7.69
CA ARG A 161 -8.93 9.76 6.96
C ARG A 161 -9.79 9.29 5.77
N PRO A 162 -11.14 9.18 5.88
CA PRO A 162 -12.00 8.87 4.74
C PRO A 162 -11.86 9.89 3.60
N VAL A 163 -11.80 11.18 3.94
CA VAL A 163 -11.64 12.27 2.95
C VAL A 163 -10.31 12.16 2.21
N LEU A 164 -9.21 11.98 2.95
CA LEU A 164 -7.89 11.77 2.32
C LEU A 164 -7.89 10.53 1.43
N LEU A 165 -8.55 9.45 1.84
CA LEU A 165 -8.63 8.23 1.05
C LEU A 165 -9.42 8.44 -0.25
N GLN A 166 -10.55 9.16 -0.20
CA GLN A 166 -11.30 9.53 -1.42
C GLN A 166 -10.44 10.35 -2.37
N GLU A 167 -9.76 11.37 -1.86
CA GLU A 167 -8.95 12.26 -2.69
C GLU A 167 -7.68 11.55 -3.25
N LEU A 168 -7.12 10.59 -2.51
CA LEU A 168 -6.09 9.69 -3.03
C LEU A 168 -6.64 8.79 -4.16
N LEU A 169 -7.85 8.24 -4.01
CA LEU A 169 -8.50 7.41 -5.03
C LEU A 169 -8.85 8.21 -6.29
N LYS A 170 -9.26 9.47 -6.12
CA LYS A 170 -9.47 10.43 -7.22
C LYS A 170 -8.17 10.86 -7.89
N GLY A 171 -7.01 10.57 -7.27
CA GLY A 171 -5.70 10.98 -7.74
C GLY A 171 -5.44 12.49 -7.62
N THR A 172 -6.16 13.20 -6.74
CA THR A 172 -5.95 14.63 -6.47
C THR A 172 -4.83 14.85 -5.46
N LEU A 173 -4.65 13.89 -4.55
CA LEU A 173 -3.59 13.87 -3.54
C LEU A 173 -2.57 12.77 -3.84
N VAL A 174 -1.38 12.95 -3.29
CA VAL A 174 -0.37 11.90 -3.13
C VAL A 174 -0.01 11.79 -1.65
N HIS A 175 0.23 10.58 -1.19
CA HIS A 175 0.80 10.31 0.13
C HIS A 175 2.23 9.79 -0.03
N ASP A 176 3.20 10.51 0.53
CA ASP A 176 4.59 10.05 0.58
C ASP A 176 4.81 9.21 1.84
N ILE A 177 5.12 7.93 1.65
CA ILE A 177 5.35 6.98 2.75
C ILE A 177 6.60 7.36 3.55
N ALA A 178 7.62 7.93 2.91
CA ALA A 178 8.88 8.26 3.58
C ALA A 178 8.70 9.36 4.62
N SER A 179 7.93 10.41 4.28
CA SER A 179 7.68 11.55 5.17
C SER A 179 6.35 11.48 5.92
N GLY A 180 5.42 10.62 5.51
CA GLY A 180 4.05 10.57 6.02
C GLY A 180 3.20 11.80 5.63
N LEU A 181 3.68 12.59 4.66
CA LEU A 181 3.03 13.81 4.20
C LEU A 181 2.02 13.49 3.11
N PHE A 182 0.87 14.15 3.19
CA PHE A 182 -0.08 14.29 2.10
C PHE A 182 0.23 15.58 1.35
N GLN A 183 0.13 15.55 0.03
CA GLN A 183 0.34 16.73 -0.81
C GLN A 183 -0.71 16.78 -1.90
N HIS A 184 -1.23 17.98 -2.17
CA HIS A 184 -2.03 18.22 -3.36
C HIS A 184 -1.16 18.12 -4.62
N ARG A 185 -1.41 17.08 -5.42
CA ARG A 185 -0.67 16.79 -6.65
C ARG A 185 -1.58 15.99 -7.60
N PRO A 186 -2.47 16.67 -8.34
CA PRO A 186 -3.37 16.01 -9.27
C PRO A 186 -2.62 15.19 -10.32
N LEU A 187 -3.03 13.93 -10.48
CA LEU A 187 -2.47 13.00 -11.47
C LEU A 187 -2.89 13.37 -12.90
N LEU A 188 -4.09 13.95 -13.04
CA LEU A 188 -4.67 14.34 -14.31
C LEU A 188 -4.91 15.84 -14.36
N ALA A 189 -4.87 16.41 -15.56
CA ALA A 189 -5.17 17.83 -15.79
C ALA A 189 -6.65 18.16 -15.59
N GLN A 190 -7.54 17.18 -15.78
CA GLN A 190 -8.98 17.30 -15.59
C GLN A 190 -9.43 16.29 -14.51
N PRO A 191 -10.43 16.64 -13.69
CA PRO A 191 -10.99 15.72 -12.71
C PRO A 191 -11.53 14.44 -13.37
N LEU A 192 -11.46 13.33 -12.64
CA LEU A 192 -12.05 12.06 -13.08
C LEU A 192 -13.58 12.14 -13.08
N GLU A 193 -14.19 11.61 -14.13
CA GLU A 193 -15.64 11.37 -14.18
C GLU A 193 -15.98 10.09 -13.42
N LEU A 194 -16.06 10.20 -12.09
CA LEU A 194 -16.22 9.03 -11.20
C LEU A 194 -17.45 8.18 -11.51
N ASP A 195 -18.54 8.79 -11.99
CA ASP A 195 -19.75 8.07 -12.39
C ASP A 195 -19.50 7.05 -13.50
N ARG A 196 -18.56 7.34 -14.42
CA ARG A 196 -18.17 6.41 -15.50
C ARG A 196 -17.25 5.31 -15.01
N LEU A 197 -16.59 5.49 -13.87
CA LEU A 197 -15.60 4.58 -13.29
C LEU A 197 -16.17 3.77 -12.13
N ARG A 198 -17.43 3.99 -11.77
CA ARG A 198 -18.10 3.35 -10.64
C ARG A 198 -18.20 1.84 -10.78
N TYR A 199 -18.33 1.35 -12.02
CA TYR A 199 -18.47 -0.08 -12.32
C TYR A 199 -17.32 -0.55 -13.19
N ARG A 200 -16.84 -1.76 -12.94
CA ARG A 200 -15.81 -2.43 -13.73
C ARG A 200 -16.27 -2.70 -15.15
N ASP A 201 -17.54 -3.07 -15.32
CA ASP A 201 -18.16 -3.36 -16.61
C ASP A 201 -19.69 -3.17 -16.57
N ALA A 202 -20.32 -3.28 -17.75
CA ALA A 202 -21.77 -3.13 -17.90
C ALA A 202 -22.59 -4.21 -17.16
N ARG A 203 -22.00 -5.38 -16.88
CA ARG A 203 -22.68 -6.46 -16.16
C ARG A 203 -22.76 -6.12 -14.67
N GLU A 204 -21.68 -5.57 -14.10
CA GLU A 204 -21.68 -5.06 -12.73
C GLU A 204 -22.64 -3.88 -12.56
N GLU A 205 -22.65 -2.94 -13.51
CA GLU A 205 -23.63 -1.84 -13.52
C GLU A 205 -25.07 -2.39 -13.49
N GLN A 206 -25.38 -3.37 -14.35
CA GLN A 206 -26.69 -3.99 -14.40
C GLN A 206 -27.04 -4.71 -13.09
N ALA A 207 -26.09 -5.41 -12.48
CA ALA A 207 -26.28 -6.07 -11.19
C ALA A 207 -26.63 -5.06 -10.09
N HIS A 208 -25.92 -3.93 -10.01
CA HIS A 208 -26.24 -2.86 -9.07
C HIS A 208 -27.61 -2.23 -9.33
N ARG A 209 -27.98 -2.05 -10.61
CA ARG A 209 -29.32 -1.56 -10.99
C ARG A 209 -30.43 -2.49 -10.52
N LEU A 210 -30.25 -3.80 -10.70
CA LEU A 210 -31.20 -4.82 -10.25
C LEU A 210 -31.31 -4.87 -8.72
N LEU A 211 -30.20 -4.73 -8.00
CA LEU A 211 -30.18 -4.69 -6.52
C LEU A 211 -30.82 -3.42 -5.95
N ALA A 212 -30.79 -2.30 -6.67
CA ALA A 212 -31.33 -1.03 -6.21
C ALA A 212 -32.86 -0.94 -6.30
N ILE A 213 -33.49 -1.84 -7.06
CA ILE A 213 -34.95 -1.89 -7.24
C ILE A 213 -35.49 -3.04 -6.40
N GLU A 214 -36.45 -2.75 -5.51
CA GLU A 214 -37.10 -3.78 -4.69
C GLU A 214 -37.71 -4.89 -5.56
N ASP A 215 -37.63 -6.13 -5.07
CA ASP A 215 -38.19 -7.36 -5.67
C ASP A 215 -37.72 -7.75 -7.08
N GLN A 216 -36.72 -7.06 -7.66
CA GLN A 216 -36.15 -7.44 -8.98
C GLN A 216 -35.22 -8.67 -8.91
N VAL A 217 -34.63 -8.93 -7.75
CA VAL A 217 -33.71 -10.06 -7.54
C VAL A 217 -33.92 -10.70 -6.17
N GLN A 218 -33.88 -12.02 -6.13
CA GLN A 218 -33.89 -12.80 -4.89
C GLN A 218 -32.47 -13.28 -4.58
N LEU A 219 -31.87 -12.78 -3.51
CA LEU A 219 -30.57 -13.24 -3.03
C LEU A 219 -30.72 -14.63 -2.41
N THR A 220 -30.24 -15.67 -3.08
CA THR A 220 -30.12 -17.02 -2.52
C THR A 220 -28.71 -17.23 -1.98
N ARG A 221 -28.60 -17.69 -0.71
CA ARG A 221 -27.31 -18.15 -0.18
C ARG A 221 -26.93 -19.45 -0.89
N ILE A 222 -25.72 -19.50 -1.44
CA ILE A 222 -25.06 -20.73 -1.90
C ILE A 222 -24.38 -21.39 -0.70
#